data_AF-A0A962BT43-F1
#
_entry.id   AF-A0A962BT43-F1
#
_cell.length_a   1.000
_cell.length_b   1.000
_cell.length_c   1.000
_cell.angle_alpha   90.00
_cell.angle_beta   90.00
_cell.angle_gamma   90.00
#
_symmetry.space_group_name_H-M   'P 1'
#
loop_
_entity.id
_entity.type
_entity.pdbx_description
1 polymer ?
#
loop_
_entity_poly.entity_id
_entity_poly.type
_entity_poly.pdbx_seq_one_letter_code
_entity_poly.pdbx_strand_id
1 'polypeptide(L)'
;AYFQSRFDERQEILVNGETQLAEAKADGIDLAADEEDDAKDESAADGDDAAKDEAADELDPESAEARAKRIEEGSEERAKGLARRDKRITEETAALGHGSYAEATVFRSGHLGGDLAQSVFFSFLMLLPIFVLGYWMVISGRIRHPEQHRGFYRTLMYAGIGIGLPMSLASALILINPAVNEVQQVGGTAMALFQFAQFVLAAGYLGLIVTMVMSPFWRRLLDWLSPLGRMALTNYLTHTLILTTLFYGYGFEQFGQIPRGPQVLIVAAIIAFQWLFSTLWLKVFRFGPMEWLWRCFTYWKWQPLRRQAA
;
A
#
# COMPACT_ATOMS: atom_id res chain seq x y z
N ALA A 1 19.91 9.43 22.46
CA ALA A 1 19.56 10.66 23.21
C ALA A 1 18.15 11.13 22.85
N TYR A 2 17.92 11.74 21.68
CA TYR A 2 16.59 12.23 21.27
C TYR A 2 15.47 11.16 21.22
N PHE A 3 15.76 9.99 20.63
CA PHE A 3 14.78 8.89 20.55
C PHE A 3 14.47 8.25 21.91
N GLN A 4 15.43 8.28 22.84
CA GLN A 4 15.24 7.75 24.19
C GLN A 4 14.29 8.67 24.97
N SER A 5 14.51 9.99 24.94
CA SER A 5 13.65 10.92 25.68
C SER A 5 12.22 10.96 25.14
N ARG A 6 12.03 10.78 23.82
CA ARG A 6 10.70 10.65 23.19
C ARG A 6 9.99 9.33 23.53
N PHE A 7 10.76 8.26 23.76
CA PHE A 7 10.21 6.98 24.20
C PHE A 7 9.77 7.07 25.67
N ASP A 8 10.60 7.69 26.51
CA ASP A 8 10.32 7.91 27.94
C ASP A 8 9.09 8.82 28.12
N GLU A 9 8.99 9.92 27.35
CA GLU A 9 7.82 10.83 27.33
C GLU A 9 6.53 10.11 26.92
N ARG A 10 6.61 9.19 25.94
CA ARG A 10 5.44 8.39 25.52
C ARG A 10 5.03 7.35 26.56
N GLN A 11 6.00 6.73 27.25
CA GLN A 11 5.73 5.81 28.34
C GLN A 11 5.05 6.53 29.51
N GLU A 12 5.49 7.76 29.84
CA GLU A 12 4.89 8.57 30.89
C GLU A 12 3.44 8.95 30.56
N ILE A 13 3.15 9.32 29.31
CA ILE A 13 1.78 9.59 28.85
C ILE A 13 0.89 8.32 28.92
N LEU A 14 1.42 7.15 28.53
CA LEU A 14 0.68 5.90 28.58
C LEU A 14 0.37 5.46 30.02
N VAL A 15 1.34 5.57 30.93
CA VAL A 15 1.16 5.23 32.35
C VAL A 15 0.16 6.19 33.01
N ASN A 16 0.21 7.48 32.67
CA ASN A 16 -0.77 8.44 33.16
C ASN A 16 -2.17 8.18 32.58
N GLY A 17 -2.26 7.78 31.31
CA GLY A 17 -3.53 7.40 30.68
C GLY A 17 -4.16 6.14 31.27
N GLU A 18 -3.35 5.12 31.59
CA GLU A 18 -3.83 3.91 32.29
C GLU A 18 -4.32 4.23 33.71
N THR A 19 -3.66 5.17 34.39
CA THR A 19 -4.06 5.62 35.73
C THR A 19 -5.38 6.40 35.68
N GLN A 20 -5.55 7.30 34.70
CA GLN A 20 -6.79 8.03 34.48
C GLN A 20 -7.95 7.12 34.07
N LEU A 21 -7.68 6.07 33.27
CA LEU A 21 -8.68 5.07 32.90
C LEU A 21 -9.10 4.22 34.12
N ALA A 22 -8.17 3.94 35.04
CA ALA A 22 -8.47 3.25 36.29
C ALA A 22 -9.29 4.11 37.26
N GLU A 23 -9.01 5.43 37.32
CA GLU A 23 -9.81 6.40 38.08
C GLU A 23 -11.22 6.55 37.50
N ALA A 24 -11.38 6.68 36.18
CA ALA A 24 -12.68 6.76 35.52
C ALA A 24 -13.54 5.49 35.74
N LYS A 25 -12.91 4.30 35.77
CA LYS A 25 -13.60 3.06 36.15
C LYS A 25 -13.98 3.00 37.62
N ALA A 26 -13.16 3.56 38.52
CA ALA A 26 -13.46 3.66 39.94
C ALA A 26 -14.65 4.60 40.22
N ASP A 27 -14.82 5.62 39.37
CA ASP A 27 -15.94 6.57 39.42
C ASP A 27 -17.21 6.09 38.68
N GLY A 28 -17.22 4.87 38.15
CA GLY A 28 -18.40 4.23 37.57
C GLY A 28 -18.73 4.66 36.13
N ILE A 29 -17.78 5.28 35.41
CA ILE A 29 -17.95 5.66 34.01
C ILE A 29 -17.64 4.44 33.13
N ASP A 30 -18.68 3.82 32.55
CA ASP A 30 -18.56 2.67 31.65
C ASP A 30 -18.44 3.12 30.18
N LEU A 31 -17.20 3.17 29.68
CA LEU A 31 -16.86 3.61 28.32
C LEU A 31 -17.11 2.52 27.25
N ALA A 32 -17.75 1.39 27.58
CA ALA A 32 -18.01 0.28 26.67
C ALA A 32 -19.43 0.25 26.07
N ALA A 33 -20.32 1.20 26.40
CA ALA A 33 -21.75 1.07 26.11
C ALA A 33 -22.22 1.57 24.73
N ASP A 34 -21.41 2.27 23.94
CA ASP A 34 -21.84 2.77 22.63
C ASP A 34 -21.35 1.85 21.49
N GLU A 35 -21.94 0.65 21.43
CA GLU A 35 -21.64 -0.36 20.40
C GLU A 35 -22.61 -0.37 19.20
N GLU A 36 -23.67 0.44 19.13
CA GLU A 36 -24.79 0.17 18.19
C GLU A 36 -25.16 1.17 17.09
N ASP A 37 -24.61 2.39 17.01
CA ASP A 37 -24.91 3.28 15.88
C ASP A 37 -23.67 4.07 15.50
N ASP A 38 -23.17 3.90 14.28
CA ASP A 38 -22.46 4.94 13.48
C ASP A 38 -21.85 4.36 12.20
N ALA A 39 -22.68 3.68 11.41
CA ALA A 39 -22.37 3.35 10.02
C ALA A 39 -22.82 4.47 9.04
N LYS A 40 -23.06 5.70 9.51
CA LYS A 40 -23.73 6.73 8.69
C LYS A 40 -23.19 8.16 8.70
N ASP A 41 -22.17 8.52 9.48
CA ASP A 41 -21.64 9.89 9.47
C ASP A 41 -20.34 10.03 8.66
N GLU A 42 -20.44 9.73 7.36
CA GLU A 42 -19.42 10.13 6.35
C GLU A 42 -19.90 11.28 5.44
N SER A 43 -20.99 11.97 5.75
CA SER A 43 -21.40 13.13 4.96
C SER A 43 -22.18 14.20 5.73
N ALA A 44 -21.51 15.02 6.53
CA ALA A 44 -22.05 16.32 6.93
C ALA A 44 -20.95 17.28 7.40
N ALA A 45 -21.18 18.58 7.14
CA ALA A 45 -20.41 19.78 7.49
C ALA A 45 -19.21 20.07 6.56
N ASP A 46 -19.39 20.80 5.45
CA ASP A 46 -19.69 22.26 5.37
C ASP A 46 -18.65 23.04 6.19
N GLY A 47 -17.67 23.70 5.58
CA GLY A 47 -17.90 24.95 4.85
C GLY A 47 -17.42 26.10 5.75
N ASP A 48 -16.19 26.57 5.48
CA ASP A 48 -15.70 27.94 5.70
C ASP A 48 -16.18 28.70 6.97
N ASP A 49 -15.37 28.72 8.02
CA ASP A 49 -15.16 29.90 8.91
C ASP A 49 -14.30 29.50 10.13
N ALA A 50 -12.98 29.48 9.97
CA ALA A 50 -12.07 29.44 11.13
C ALA A 50 -10.70 30.08 10.83
N ALA A 51 -10.67 31.03 9.89
CA ALA A 51 -9.49 31.83 9.59
C ALA A 51 -9.77 33.30 9.90
N LYS A 52 -10.06 33.59 11.18
CA LYS A 52 -10.01 34.92 11.80
C LYS A 52 -10.24 34.73 13.30
N ASP A 53 -9.13 34.70 14.03
CA ASP A 53 -8.94 35.39 15.31
C ASP A 53 -7.68 34.86 16.00
N GLU A 54 -6.54 35.04 15.33
CA GLU A 54 -5.23 35.10 16.00
C GLU A 54 -4.98 36.55 16.42
N ALA A 55 -5.74 37.06 17.39
CA ALA A 55 -5.36 38.29 18.08
C ALA A 55 -6.11 38.42 19.41
N ALA A 56 -5.39 38.11 20.49
CA ALA A 56 -5.66 38.48 21.86
C ALA A 56 -7.04 38.09 22.42
N ASP A 57 -7.08 37.07 23.28
CA ASP A 57 -8.11 37.12 24.32
C ASP A 57 -7.62 36.55 25.66
N GLU A 58 -8.13 37.20 26.70
CA GLU A 58 -7.79 37.04 28.11
C GLU A 58 -8.14 35.63 28.63
N LEU A 59 -7.61 35.32 29.81
CA LEU A 59 -7.90 34.11 30.59
C LEU A 59 -9.40 34.06 30.99
N ASP A 60 -10.26 33.70 30.05
CA ASP A 60 -11.67 33.37 30.31
C ASP A 60 -11.81 31.87 30.64
N PRO A 61 -12.27 31.50 31.85
CA PRO A 61 -12.42 30.10 32.25
C PRO A 61 -13.43 29.31 31.41
N GLU A 62 -14.44 29.96 30.81
CA GLU A 62 -15.42 29.30 29.94
C GLU A 62 -14.77 28.82 28.62
N SER A 63 -13.82 29.61 28.09
CA SER A 63 -12.97 29.23 26.96
C SER A 63 -11.98 28.09 27.28
N ALA A 64 -11.49 28.01 28.53
CA ALA A 64 -10.57 26.98 28.98
C ALA A 64 -11.28 25.64 29.18
N GLU A 65 -12.51 25.65 29.71
CA GLU A 65 -13.35 24.46 29.91
C GLU A 65 -13.82 23.90 28.56
N ALA A 66 -14.21 24.76 27.61
CA ALA A 66 -14.52 24.37 26.24
C ALA A 66 -13.31 23.81 25.46
N ARG A 67 -12.09 24.27 25.78
CA ARG A 67 -10.84 23.74 25.23
C ARG A 67 -10.45 22.41 25.87
N ALA A 68 -10.63 22.26 27.19
CA ALA A 68 -10.40 21.01 27.91
C ALA A 68 -11.34 19.91 27.40
N LYS A 69 -12.64 20.22 27.23
CA LYS A 69 -13.63 19.29 26.68
C LYS A 69 -13.28 18.83 25.27
N ARG A 70 -12.83 19.73 24.38
CA ARG A 70 -12.36 19.37 23.03
C ARG A 70 -11.11 18.49 23.04
N ILE A 71 -10.18 18.71 23.99
CA ILE A 71 -8.99 17.86 24.15
C ILE A 71 -9.39 16.48 24.67
N GLU A 72 -10.34 16.42 25.60
CA GLU A 72 -10.87 15.18 26.16
C GLU A 72 -11.60 14.35 25.11
N GLU A 73 -12.57 14.94 24.40
CA GLU A 73 -13.30 14.30 23.29
C GLU A 73 -12.33 13.80 22.20
N GLY A 74 -11.35 14.62 21.80
CA GLY A 74 -10.34 14.23 20.82
C GLY A 74 -9.38 13.14 21.34
N SER A 75 -9.12 13.07 22.65
CA SER A 75 -8.31 12.01 23.26
C SER A 75 -9.07 10.69 23.37
N GLU A 76 -10.37 10.76 23.65
CA GLU A 76 -11.26 9.60 23.73
C GLU A 76 -11.46 8.97 22.34
N GLU A 77 -11.68 9.80 21.32
CA GLU A 77 -11.79 9.34 19.94
C GLU A 77 -10.50 8.65 19.45
N ARG A 78 -9.33 9.19 19.83
CA ARG A 78 -8.03 8.56 19.55
C ARG A 78 -7.86 7.23 20.28
N ALA A 79 -8.26 7.16 21.55
CA ALA A 79 -8.20 5.94 22.34
C ALA A 79 -9.11 4.85 21.73
N LYS A 80 -10.35 5.20 21.35
CA LYS A 80 -11.28 4.32 20.62
C LYS A 80 -10.67 3.86 19.29
N GLY A 81 -10.03 4.77 18.55
CA GLY A 81 -9.32 4.46 17.30
C GLY A 81 -8.16 3.47 17.47
N LEU A 82 -7.34 3.64 18.51
CA LEU A 82 -6.24 2.73 18.84
C LEU A 82 -6.76 1.35 19.26
N ALA A 83 -7.77 1.30 20.12
CA ALA A 83 -8.39 0.04 20.56
C ALA A 83 -8.98 -0.76 19.38
N ARG A 84 -9.67 -0.08 18.45
CA ARG A 84 -10.17 -0.70 17.21
C ARG A 84 -9.04 -1.25 16.35
N ARG A 85 -7.89 -0.54 16.26
CA ARG A 85 -6.71 -1.00 15.50
C ARG A 85 -6.08 -2.23 16.15
N ASP A 86 -5.91 -2.24 17.47
CA ASP A 86 -5.31 -3.36 18.19
C ASP A 86 -6.19 -4.61 18.15
N LYS A 87 -7.51 -4.44 18.28
CA LYS A 87 -8.47 -5.54 18.08
C LYS A 87 -8.34 -6.14 16.67
N ARG A 88 -8.32 -5.29 15.64
CA ARG A 88 -8.16 -5.74 14.24
C ARG A 88 -6.83 -6.46 14.01
N ILE A 89 -5.72 -5.95 14.56
CA ILE A 89 -4.41 -6.60 14.46
C ILE A 89 -4.43 -7.97 15.14
N THR A 90 -5.10 -8.09 16.28
CA THR A 90 -5.24 -9.34 17.03
C THR A 90 -6.07 -10.36 16.25
N GLU A 91 -7.22 -9.95 15.71
CA GLU A 91 -8.08 -10.79 14.87
C GLU A 91 -7.35 -11.24 13.59
N GLU A 92 -6.64 -10.33 12.92
CA GLU A 92 -5.83 -10.63 11.73
C GLU A 92 -4.71 -11.62 12.05
N THR A 93 -4.00 -11.41 13.16
CA THR A 93 -2.90 -12.29 13.59
C THR A 93 -3.43 -13.67 13.98
N ALA A 94 -4.59 -13.76 14.63
CA ALA A 94 -5.22 -15.04 14.94
C ALA A 94 -5.63 -15.78 13.65
N ALA A 95 -6.32 -15.11 12.74
CA ALA A 95 -6.85 -15.74 11.52
C ALA A 95 -5.78 -16.06 10.47
N LEU A 96 -4.79 -15.18 10.26
CA LEU A 96 -3.75 -15.35 9.24
C LEU A 96 -2.46 -15.95 9.79
N GLY A 97 -2.12 -15.67 11.04
CA GLY A 97 -0.87 -16.09 11.66
C GLY A 97 -0.93 -17.50 12.25
N HIS A 98 -2.03 -17.87 12.90
CA HIS A 98 -2.20 -19.18 13.54
C HIS A 98 -3.37 -20.00 12.96
N GLY A 99 -4.25 -19.37 12.20
CA GLY A 99 -5.42 -20.01 11.63
C GLY A 99 -5.12 -20.92 10.45
N SER A 100 -6.04 -21.87 10.23
CA SER A 100 -6.11 -22.69 9.04
C SER A 100 -6.45 -21.87 7.79
N TYR A 101 -6.24 -22.45 6.61
CA TYR A 101 -6.65 -21.81 5.34
C TYR A 101 -8.15 -21.48 5.29
N ALA A 102 -8.99 -22.29 5.94
CA ALA A 102 -10.43 -22.05 6.01
C ALA A 102 -10.75 -20.82 6.87
N GLU A 103 -10.14 -20.70 8.05
CA GLU A 103 -10.31 -19.53 8.93
C GLU A 103 -9.80 -18.24 8.28
N ALA A 104 -8.64 -18.30 7.60
CA ALA A 104 -8.13 -17.18 6.83
C ALA A 104 -9.08 -16.76 5.69
N THR A 105 -9.74 -17.74 5.05
CA THR A 105 -10.74 -17.48 4.00
C THR A 105 -12.01 -16.84 4.56
N VAL A 106 -12.50 -17.32 5.70
CA VAL A 106 -13.68 -16.75 6.39
C VAL A 106 -13.39 -15.31 6.80
N PHE A 107 -12.23 -15.05 7.41
CA PHE A 107 -11.80 -13.69 7.78
C PHE A 107 -11.81 -12.73 6.57
N ARG A 108 -11.26 -13.16 5.41
CA ARG A 108 -11.28 -12.36 4.18
C ARG A 108 -12.69 -12.15 3.62
N SER A 109 -13.55 -13.16 3.72
CA SER A 109 -14.92 -13.07 3.19
C SER A 109 -15.75 -11.98 3.88
N GLY A 110 -15.49 -11.71 5.16
CA GLY A 110 -16.14 -10.62 5.90
C GLY A 110 -15.80 -9.22 5.37
N HIS A 111 -14.62 -9.06 4.76
CA HIS A 111 -14.14 -7.78 4.21
C HIS A 111 -14.43 -7.64 2.71
N LEU A 112 -14.73 -8.75 2.03
CA LEU A 112 -14.86 -8.84 0.58
C LEU A 112 -15.86 -7.83 0.01
N GLY A 113 -17.00 -7.61 0.67
CA GLY A 113 -18.04 -6.70 0.18
C GLY A 113 -17.57 -5.24 0.09
N GLY A 114 -16.99 -4.73 1.18
CA GLY A 114 -16.45 -3.36 1.25
C GLY A 114 -15.27 -3.18 0.31
N ASP A 115 -14.34 -4.14 0.31
CA ASP A 115 -13.15 -4.11 -0.55
C ASP A 115 -13.53 -4.12 -2.03
N LEU A 116 -14.50 -4.95 -2.44
CA LEU A 116 -14.98 -4.99 -3.83
C LEU A 116 -15.67 -3.69 -4.24
N ALA A 117 -16.51 -3.12 -3.38
CA ALA A 117 -17.22 -1.88 -3.69
C ALA A 117 -16.23 -0.73 -3.96
N GLN A 118 -15.22 -0.55 -3.09
CA GLN A 118 -14.17 0.43 -3.31
C GLN A 118 -13.29 0.09 -4.52
N SER A 119 -12.98 -1.20 -4.73
CA SER A 119 -12.16 -1.66 -5.84
C SER A 119 -12.78 -1.38 -7.21
N VAL A 120 -14.10 -1.48 -7.35
CA VAL A 120 -14.79 -1.18 -8.62
C VAL A 120 -14.67 0.30 -8.96
N PHE A 121 -14.95 1.18 -7.99
CA PHE A 121 -14.82 2.63 -8.18
C PHE A 121 -13.40 3.01 -8.60
N PHE A 122 -12.41 2.50 -7.87
CA PHE A 122 -10.99 2.71 -8.16
C PHE A 122 -10.60 2.15 -9.54
N SER A 123 -11.04 0.94 -9.87
CA SER A 123 -10.70 0.29 -11.15
C SER A 123 -11.23 1.07 -12.34
N PHE A 124 -12.48 1.51 -12.30
CA PHE A 124 -13.06 2.23 -13.44
C PHE A 124 -12.53 3.65 -13.56
N LEU A 125 -12.45 4.41 -12.47
CA LEU A 125 -12.00 5.80 -12.55
C LEU A 125 -10.50 5.94 -12.72
N MET A 126 -9.70 5.02 -12.18
CA MET A 126 -8.24 5.13 -12.20
C MET A 126 -7.59 4.27 -13.28
N LEU A 127 -7.99 3.00 -13.43
CA LEU A 127 -7.32 2.11 -14.38
C LEU A 127 -7.76 2.38 -15.82
N LEU A 128 -9.02 2.75 -16.06
CA LEU A 128 -9.50 3.01 -17.41
C LEU A 128 -8.73 4.17 -18.08
N PRO A 129 -8.52 5.34 -17.45
CA PRO A 129 -7.72 6.39 -18.08
C PRO A 129 -6.27 5.98 -18.36
N ILE A 130 -5.63 5.25 -17.45
CA ILE A 130 -4.25 4.75 -17.64
C ILE A 130 -4.20 3.73 -18.77
N PHE A 131 -5.20 2.85 -18.86
CA PHE A 131 -5.32 1.89 -19.95
C PHE A 131 -5.54 2.58 -21.30
N VAL A 132 -6.42 3.59 -21.35
CA VAL A 132 -6.65 4.41 -22.55
C VAL A 132 -5.38 5.15 -22.94
N LEU A 133 -4.61 5.68 -21.99
CA LEU A 133 -3.30 6.30 -22.26
C LEU A 133 -2.31 5.28 -22.83
N GLY A 134 -2.24 4.08 -22.26
CA GLY A 134 -1.42 2.99 -22.79
C GLY A 134 -1.82 2.59 -24.22
N TYR A 135 -3.14 2.45 -24.46
CA TYR A 135 -3.69 2.18 -25.77
C TYR A 135 -3.34 3.28 -26.78
N TRP A 136 -3.47 4.55 -26.38
CA TRP A 136 -3.07 5.71 -27.17
C TRP A 136 -1.58 5.63 -27.56
N MET A 137 -0.69 5.28 -26.62
CA MET A 137 0.74 5.11 -26.90
C MET A 137 1.02 3.97 -27.90
N VAL A 138 0.20 2.92 -27.93
CA VAL A 138 0.30 1.84 -28.93
C VAL A 138 -0.16 2.32 -30.30
N ILE A 139 -1.36 2.89 -30.42
CA ILE A 139 -1.93 3.32 -31.71
C ILE A 139 -1.16 4.49 -32.32
N SER A 140 -0.59 5.37 -31.49
CA SER A 140 0.21 6.50 -31.95
C SER A 140 1.61 6.10 -32.40
N GLY A 141 1.96 4.81 -32.37
CA GLY A 141 3.28 4.30 -32.73
C GLY A 141 4.38 4.56 -31.70
N ARG A 142 4.09 5.22 -30.57
CA ARG A 142 5.12 5.58 -29.56
C ARG A 142 5.78 4.36 -28.95
N ILE A 143 5.02 3.29 -28.72
CA ILE A 143 5.57 2.01 -28.21
C ILE A 143 6.22 1.19 -29.34
N ARG A 144 5.70 1.26 -30.57
CA ARG A 144 6.19 0.46 -31.72
C ARG A 144 7.51 1.00 -32.28
N HIS A 145 7.66 2.32 -32.31
CA HIS A 145 8.84 3.02 -32.85
C HIS A 145 9.39 3.99 -31.80
N PRO A 146 9.83 3.49 -30.63
CA PRO A 146 10.17 4.37 -29.52
C PRO A 146 11.40 5.24 -29.86
N GLU A 147 12.28 4.77 -30.75
CA GLU A 147 13.45 5.54 -31.24
C GLU A 147 13.07 6.84 -31.96
N GLN A 148 11.90 6.90 -32.60
CA GLN A 148 11.39 8.11 -33.27
C GLN A 148 10.84 9.13 -32.26
N HIS A 149 10.58 8.69 -31.01
CA HIS A 149 9.96 9.49 -29.96
C HIS A 149 10.87 9.65 -28.73
N ARG A 150 12.19 9.66 -28.92
CA ARG A 150 13.18 9.81 -27.83
C ARG A 150 12.92 11.03 -26.93
N GLY A 151 12.55 12.17 -27.51
CA GLY A 151 12.24 13.39 -26.77
C GLY A 151 11.09 13.19 -25.77
N PHE A 152 10.01 12.52 -26.21
CA PHE A 152 8.87 12.19 -25.36
C PHE A 152 9.27 11.35 -24.15
N TYR A 153 10.01 10.26 -24.36
CA TYR A 153 10.44 9.39 -23.24
C TYR A 153 11.45 10.06 -22.32
N ARG A 154 12.34 10.92 -22.84
CA ARG A 154 13.24 11.74 -22.02
C ARG A 154 12.47 12.75 -21.16
N THR A 155 11.45 13.40 -21.72
CA THR A 155 10.59 14.30 -20.94
C THR A 155 9.84 13.54 -19.86
N LEU A 156 9.24 12.40 -20.19
CA LEU A 156 8.61 11.52 -19.19
C LEU A 156 9.59 11.15 -18.08
N MET A 157 10.81 10.72 -18.43
CA MET A 157 11.85 10.36 -17.48
C MET A 157 12.23 11.55 -16.57
N TYR A 158 12.66 12.68 -17.14
CA TYR A 158 13.16 13.80 -16.34
C TYR A 158 12.06 14.52 -15.58
N ALA A 159 10.91 14.77 -16.19
CA ALA A 159 9.78 15.41 -15.50
C ALA A 159 9.14 14.44 -14.50
N GLY A 160 8.91 13.20 -14.89
CA GLY A 160 8.27 12.20 -14.02
C GLY A 160 9.11 11.85 -12.80
N ILE A 161 10.42 11.65 -12.97
CA ILE A 161 11.32 11.40 -11.83
C ILE A 161 11.59 12.69 -11.06
N GLY A 162 11.87 13.79 -11.76
CA GLY A 162 12.21 15.08 -11.16
C GLY A 162 11.07 15.74 -10.37
N ILE A 163 9.82 15.44 -10.71
CA ILE A 163 8.63 15.92 -9.99
C ILE A 163 8.11 14.83 -9.04
N GLY A 164 7.99 13.60 -9.52
CA GLY A 164 7.39 12.50 -8.76
C GLY A 164 8.19 12.09 -7.53
N LEU A 165 9.53 12.04 -7.61
CA LEU A 165 10.35 11.70 -6.43
C LEU A 165 10.27 12.77 -5.34
N PRO A 166 10.47 14.08 -5.61
CA PRO A 166 10.29 15.10 -4.58
C PRO A 166 8.87 15.14 -4.00
N MET A 167 7.83 14.98 -4.82
CA MET A 167 6.45 14.93 -4.32
C MET A 167 6.22 13.73 -3.39
N SER A 168 6.71 12.54 -3.78
CA SER A 168 6.60 11.34 -2.95
C SER A 168 7.39 11.47 -1.65
N LEU A 169 8.57 12.09 -1.70
CA LEU A 169 9.39 12.34 -0.53
C LEU A 169 8.74 13.38 0.40
N ALA A 170 8.21 14.47 -0.15
CA ALA A 170 7.48 15.48 0.61
C ALA A 170 6.26 14.86 1.33
N SER A 171 5.47 14.06 0.63
CA SER A 171 4.36 13.32 1.22
C SER A 171 4.84 12.40 2.36
N ALA A 172 5.89 11.62 2.15
CA ALA A 172 6.44 10.73 3.18
C ALA A 172 6.93 11.51 4.41
N LEU A 173 7.62 12.64 4.21
CA LEU A 173 8.09 13.50 5.30
C LEU A 173 6.94 14.12 6.09
N ILE A 174 5.83 14.47 5.42
CA ILE A 174 4.62 14.93 6.10
C ILE A 174 4.03 13.77 6.92
N LEU A 175 3.83 12.60 6.32
CA LEU A 175 3.22 11.43 6.98
C LEU A 175 4.02 10.89 8.18
N ILE A 176 5.34 11.06 8.18
CA ILE A 176 6.20 10.68 9.32
C ILE A 176 6.07 11.68 10.47
N ASN A 177 5.64 12.92 10.18
CA ASN A 177 5.49 13.94 11.20
C ASN A 177 4.32 13.61 12.14
N PRO A 178 4.54 13.53 13.47
CA PRO A 178 3.48 13.25 14.43
C PRO A 178 2.28 14.20 14.34
N ALA A 179 2.48 15.43 13.88
CA ALA A 179 1.43 16.44 13.70
C ALA A 179 0.32 16.01 12.74
N VAL A 180 0.58 15.04 11.84
CA VAL A 180 -0.44 14.47 10.96
C VAL A 180 -1.54 13.74 11.73
N ASN A 181 -1.22 13.18 12.90
CA ASN A 181 -2.22 12.51 13.73
C ASN A 181 -3.13 13.50 14.46
N GLU A 182 -2.72 14.77 14.54
CA GLU A 182 -3.46 15.83 15.21
C GLU A 182 -4.40 16.57 14.24
N VAL A 183 -4.05 16.61 12.94
CA VAL A 183 -4.80 17.36 11.92
C VAL A 183 -5.11 16.45 10.72
N GLN A 184 -6.33 15.93 10.68
CA GLN A 184 -6.78 14.96 9.66
C GLN A 184 -6.59 15.47 8.23
N GLN A 185 -6.82 16.77 7.98
CA GLN A 185 -6.67 17.39 6.65
C GLN A 185 -5.23 17.34 6.15
N VAL A 186 -4.24 17.45 7.04
CA VAL A 186 -2.81 17.34 6.67
C VAL A 186 -2.52 15.91 6.23
N GLY A 187 -3.06 14.91 6.94
CA GLY A 187 -2.97 13.50 6.55
C GLY A 187 -3.62 13.21 5.20
N GLY A 188 -4.86 13.67 5.01
CA GLY A 188 -5.58 13.53 3.74
C GLY A 188 -4.84 14.17 2.56
N THR A 189 -4.32 15.38 2.76
CA THR A 189 -3.52 16.10 1.74
C THR A 189 -2.23 15.36 1.42
N ALA A 190 -1.53 14.84 2.43
CA ALA A 190 -0.31 14.07 2.24
C ALA A 190 -0.57 12.76 1.48
N MET A 191 -1.67 12.06 1.77
CA MET A 191 -2.09 10.86 1.03
C MET A 191 -2.48 11.17 -0.41
N ALA A 192 -3.22 12.25 -0.66
CA ALA A 192 -3.53 12.69 -2.02
C ALA A 192 -2.24 13.02 -2.79
N LEU A 193 -1.32 13.77 -2.17
CA LEU A 193 -0.02 14.08 -2.75
C LEU A 193 0.78 12.82 -3.09
N PHE A 194 0.76 11.81 -2.20
CA PHE A 194 1.38 10.50 -2.45
C PHE A 194 0.79 9.84 -3.69
N GLN A 195 -0.55 9.79 -3.78
CA GLN A 195 -1.26 9.14 -4.88
C GLN A 195 -0.95 9.79 -6.23
N PHE A 196 -0.95 11.13 -6.29
CA PHE A 196 -0.56 11.85 -7.51
C PHE A 196 0.91 11.62 -7.87
N ALA A 197 1.80 11.62 -6.87
CA ALA A 197 3.21 11.35 -7.08
C ALA A 197 3.44 9.97 -7.71
N GLN A 198 2.66 8.95 -7.33
CA GLN A 198 2.76 7.61 -7.91
C GLN A 198 2.52 7.59 -9.43
N PHE A 199 1.52 8.32 -9.94
CA PHE A 199 1.26 8.35 -11.38
C PHE A 199 2.36 9.09 -12.15
N VAL A 200 2.82 10.23 -11.61
CA VAL A 200 3.90 11.03 -12.19
C VAL A 200 5.18 10.20 -12.23
N LEU A 201 5.48 9.50 -11.14
CA LEU A 201 6.65 8.64 -11.03
C LEU A 201 6.54 7.40 -11.91
N ALA A 202 5.35 6.81 -12.06
CA ALA A 202 5.10 5.70 -13.01
C ALA A 202 5.38 6.11 -14.46
N ALA A 203 4.96 7.32 -14.87
CA ALA A 203 5.33 7.88 -16.16
C ALA A 203 6.86 8.11 -16.28
N GLY A 204 7.49 8.53 -15.18
CA GLY A 204 8.95 8.61 -15.04
C GLY A 204 9.66 7.28 -15.27
N TYR A 205 9.19 6.21 -14.62
CA TYR A 205 9.72 4.86 -14.77
C TYR A 205 9.50 4.31 -16.18
N LEU A 206 8.35 4.58 -16.80
CA LEU A 206 8.12 4.21 -18.20
C LEU A 206 9.14 4.91 -19.12
N GLY A 207 9.32 6.22 -18.97
CA GLY A 207 10.33 7.00 -19.70
C GLY A 207 11.74 6.46 -19.52
N LEU A 208 12.10 6.15 -18.27
CA LEU A 208 13.40 5.58 -17.90
C LEU A 208 13.63 4.22 -18.57
N ILE A 209 12.73 3.27 -18.35
CA ILE A 209 12.86 1.89 -18.86
C ILE A 209 12.92 1.89 -20.38
N VAL A 210 12.05 2.64 -21.06
CA VAL A 210 12.04 2.71 -22.52
C VAL A 210 13.33 3.34 -23.05
N THR A 211 13.84 4.40 -22.41
CA THR A 211 15.13 5.00 -22.76
C THR A 211 16.29 4.03 -22.54
N MET A 212 16.26 3.25 -21.47
CA MET A 212 17.26 2.21 -21.17
C MET A 212 17.25 1.11 -22.25
N VAL A 213 16.08 0.62 -22.66
CA VAL A 213 15.97 -0.43 -23.70
C VAL A 213 16.52 0.02 -25.06
N MET A 214 16.53 1.33 -25.36
CA MET A 214 17.17 1.87 -26.57
C MET A 214 18.70 1.86 -26.54
N SER A 215 19.31 1.73 -25.36
CA SER A 215 20.77 1.68 -25.22
C SER A 215 21.24 0.22 -25.28
N PRO A 216 22.25 -0.12 -26.11
CA PRO A 216 22.73 -1.50 -26.24
C PRO A 216 23.20 -2.12 -24.93
N PHE A 217 23.85 -1.34 -24.07
CA PHE A 217 24.35 -1.80 -22.77
C PHE A 217 23.19 -2.18 -21.84
N TRP A 218 22.26 -1.25 -21.64
CA TRP A 218 21.12 -1.44 -20.74
C TRP A 218 20.13 -2.47 -21.25
N ARG A 219 19.96 -2.57 -22.57
CA ARG A 219 19.17 -3.63 -23.19
C ARG A 219 19.68 -5.01 -22.80
N ARG A 220 21.00 -5.26 -22.85
CA ARG A 220 21.58 -6.54 -22.41
C ARG A 220 21.31 -6.84 -20.94
N LEU A 221 21.37 -5.82 -20.08
CA LEU A 221 21.07 -5.99 -18.65
C LEU A 221 19.59 -6.30 -18.41
N LEU A 222 18.68 -5.62 -19.12
CA LEU A 222 17.24 -5.87 -19.00
C LEU A 222 16.83 -7.22 -19.63
N ASP A 223 17.50 -7.63 -20.71
CA ASP A 223 17.29 -8.93 -21.34
C ASP A 223 17.62 -10.10 -20.38
N TRP A 224 18.55 -9.89 -19.44
CA TRP A 224 18.83 -10.87 -18.36
C TRP A 224 17.62 -11.12 -17.44
N LEU A 225 16.76 -10.11 -17.25
CA LEU A 225 15.51 -10.21 -16.49
C LEU A 225 14.32 -10.70 -17.34
N SER A 226 14.48 -10.81 -18.67
CA SER A 226 13.43 -11.25 -19.58
C SER A 226 12.74 -12.57 -19.18
N PRO A 227 13.44 -13.60 -18.65
CA PRO A 227 12.78 -14.83 -18.20
C PRO A 227 11.70 -14.60 -17.14
N LEU A 228 11.93 -13.68 -16.19
CA LEU A 228 10.97 -13.35 -15.15
C LEU A 228 9.70 -12.73 -15.74
N GLY A 229 9.85 -11.82 -16.70
CA GLY A 229 8.72 -11.16 -17.37
C GLY A 229 7.94 -12.09 -18.30
N ARG A 230 8.61 -13.05 -18.95
CA ARG A 230 7.95 -14.06 -19.81
C ARG A 230 7.14 -15.09 -19.01
N MET A 231 7.36 -15.19 -17.71
CA MET A 231 6.65 -16.06 -16.77
C MET A 231 5.99 -15.26 -15.64
N ALA A 232 5.51 -14.05 -15.94
CA ALA A 232 4.99 -13.14 -14.92
C ALA A 232 3.83 -13.72 -14.09
N LEU A 233 2.88 -14.44 -14.70
CA LEU A 233 1.74 -15.03 -14.00
C LEU A 233 2.18 -16.23 -13.15
N THR A 234 3.02 -17.11 -13.71
CA THR A 234 3.60 -18.23 -12.95
C THR A 234 4.42 -17.71 -11.77
N ASN A 235 5.26 -16.70 -11.98
CA ASN A 235 6.09 -16.13 -10.94
C ASN A 235 5.23 -15.44 -9.88
N TYR A 236 4.19 -14.70 -10.26
CA TYR A 236 3.25 -14.11 -9.30
C TYR A 236 2.60 -15.17 -8.39
N LEU A 237 2.06 -16.25 -8.98
CA LEU A 237 1.38 -17.31 -8.24
C LEU A 237 2.35 -18.10 -7.36
N THR A 238 3.53 -18.45 -7.86
CA THR A 238 4.54 -19.15 -7.07
C THR A 238 5.12 -18.28 -5.96
N HIS A 239 5.31 -16.98 -6.20
CA HIS A 239 5.78 -16.04 -5.17
C HIS A 239 4.75 -15.95 -4.05
N THR A 240 3.47 -15.80 -4.41
CA THR A 240 2.35 -15.80 -3.45
C THR A 240 2.30 -17.11 -2.68
N LEU A 241 2.41 -18.26 -3.36
CA LEU A 241 2.41 -19.57 -2.71
C LEU A 241 3.57 -19.70 -1.71
N ILE A 242 4.78 -19.28 -2.08
CA ILE A 242 5.95 -19.33 -1.20
C ILE A 242 5.73 -18.44 0.03
N LEU A 243 5.33 -17.18 -0.16
CA LEU A 243 5.14 -16.25 0.95
C LEU A 243 4.01 -16.68 1.87
N THR A 244 2.87 -17.09 1.32
CA THR A 244 1.74 -17.54 2.13
C THR A 244 2.05 -18.83 2.90
N THR A 245 2.78 -19.77 2.29
CA THR A 245 3.27 -20.96 3.00
C THR A 245 4.30 -20.59 4.07
N LEU A 246 5.17 -19.61 3.82
CA LEU A 246 6.18 -19.20 4.80
C LEU A 246 5.58 -18.47 5.99
N PHE A 247 4.67 -17.54 5.75
CA PHE A 247 4.20 -16.61 6.77
C PHE A 247 2.89 -17.03 7.43
N TYR A 248 1.95 -17.69 6.74
CA TYR A 248 0.64 -17.95 7.34
C TYR A 248 0.59 -19.21 8.21
N GLY A 249 -0.44 -19.28 9.07
CA GLY A 249 -0.70 -20.36 10.03
C GLY A 249 -0.81 -21.75 9.43
N TYR A 250 -1.29 -21.84 8.19
CA TYR A 250 -1.39 -23.12 7.48
C TYR A 250 -0.07 -23.63 6.85
N GLY A 251 1.05 -22.95 7.10
CA GLY A 251 2.37 -23.31 6.56
C GLY A 251 3.45 -23.36 7.64
N PHE A 252 4.32 -22.35 7.71
CA PHE A 252 5.41 -22.25 8.69
C PHE A 252 5.17 -21.21 9.80
N GLU A 253 3.98 -20.58 9.81
CA GLU A 253 3.51 -19.66 10.86
C GLU A 253 4.41 -18.45 11.15
N GLN A 254 5.27 -18.01 10.21
CA GLN A 254 6.23 -16.93 10.48
C GLN A 254 5.61 -15.50 10.50
N PHE A 255 4.29 -15.38 10.58
CA PHE A 255 3.57 -14.11 10.57
C PHE A 255 4.02 -13.22 11.72
N GLY A 256 4.52 -12.02 11.41
CA GLY A 256 5.02 -11.08 12.41
C GLY A 256 6.31 -11.49 13.14
N GLN A 257 6.84 -12.71 12.92
CA GLN A 257 8.01 -13.22 13.64
C GLN A 257 9.35 -12.71 13.08
N ILE A 258 9.42 -12.48 11.77
CA ILE A 258 10.66 -12.08 11.10
C ILE A 258 10.74 -10.55 11.00
N PRO A 259 11.83 -9.91 11.49
CA PRO A 259 12.02 -8.46 11.34
C PRO A 259 12.10 -8.02 9.87
N ARG A 260 11.86 -6.73 9.61
CA ARG A 260 11.81 -6.16 8.24
C ARG A 260 13.11 -6.33 7.44
N GLY A 261 14.28 -6.25 8.09
CA GLY A 261 15.58 -6.38 7.42
C GLY A 261 15.76 -7.74 6.73
N PRO A 262 15.71 -8.87 7.49
CA PRO A 262 15.80 -10.22 6.91
C PRO A 262 14.74 -10.53 5.85
N GLN A 263 13.54 -9.94 5.92
CA GLN A 263 12.51 -10.12 4.87
C GLN A 263 13.02 -9.71 3.48
N VAL A 264 13.87 -8.69 3.38
CA VAL A 264 14.49 -8.28 2.10
C VAL A 264 15.36 -9.39 1.51
N LEU A 265 16.10 -10.12 2.35
CA LEU A 265 16.93 -11.24 1.92
C LEU A 265 16.08 -12.43 1.47
N ILE A 266 14.96 -12.70 2.15
CA ILE A 266 14.00 -13.73 1.75
C ILE A 266 13.45 -13.41 0.36
N VAL A 267 12.99 -12.18 0.12
CA VAL A 267 12.47 -11.76 -1.19
C VAL A 267 13.55 -11.85 -2.27
N ALA A 268 14.79 -11.41 -1.98
CA ALA A 268 15.91 -11.53 -2.91
C ALA A 268 16.21 -13.00 -3.27
N ALA A 269 16.16 -13.90 -2.29
CA ALA A 269 16.35 -15.34 -2.50
C ALA A 269 15.22 -15.93 -3.37
N ILE A 270 13.96 -15.54 -3.12
CA ILE A 270 12.82 -15.98 -3.95
C ILE A 270 12.98 -15.49 -5.39
N ILE A 271 13.34 -14.22 -5.60
CA ILE A 271 13.55 -13.67 -6.95
C ILE A 271 14.69 -14.39 -7.66
N ALA A 272 15.81 -14.67 -6.97
CA ALA A 272 16.92 -15.41 -7.55
C ALA A 272 16.53 -16.84 -7.94
N PHE A 273 15.78 -17.53 -7.08
CA PHE A 273 15.22 -18.85 -7.36
C PHE A 273 14.27 -18.81 -8.57
N GLN A 274 13.32 -17.88 -8.59
CA GLN A 274 12.35 -17.73 -9.69
C GLN A 274 13.03 -17.35 -11.01
N TRP A 275 14.09 -16.55 -10.96
CA TRP A 275 14.90 -16.20 -12.12
C TRP A 275 15.59 -17.43 -12.70
N LEU A 276 16.24 -18.23 -11.85
CA LEU A 276 16.90 -19.48 -12.26
C LEU A 276 15.88 -20.47 -12.82
N PHE A 277 14.77 -20.69 -12.11
CA PHE A 277 13.69 -21.57 -12.53
C PHE A 277 13.12 -21.13 -13.89
N SER A 278 12.78 -19.84 -14.04
CA SER A 278 12.25 -19.30 -15.29
C SER A 278 13.25 -19.45 -16.45
N THR A 279 14.53 -19.21 -16.19
CA THR A 279 15.58 -19.34 -17.19
C THR A 279 15.74 -20.79 -17.66
N LEU A 280 15.77 -21.75 -16.74
CA LEU A 280 15.88 -23.18 -17.07
C LEU A 280 14.61 -23.69 -17.76
N TRP A 281 13.44 -23.30 -17.27
CA TRP A 281 12.14 -23.68 -17.84
C TRP A 281 12.00 -23.21 -19.29
N LEU A 282 12.30 -21.94 -19.56
CA LEU A 282 12.15 -21.35 -20.89
C LEU A 282 13.21 -21.82 -21.90
N LYS A 283 14.24 -22.56 -21.48
CA LYS A 283 15.12 -23.28 -22.42
C LYS A 283 14.36 -24.42 -23.10
N VAL A 284 13.48 -25.10 -22.38
CA VAL A 284 12.75 -26.29 -22.84
C VAL A 284 11.33 -25.93 -23.34
N PHE A 285 10.66 -25.00 -22.68
CA PHE A 285 9.25 -24.67 -22.91
C PHE A 285 9.06 -23.25 -23.48
N ARG A 286 7.95 -23.04 -24.21
CA ARG A 286 7.65 -21.75 -24.87
C ARG A 286 7.07 -20.71 -23.90
N PHE A 287 6.28 -21.18 -22.95
CA PHE A 287 5.52 -20.39 -21.97
C PHE A 287 5.73 -20.96 -20.57
N GLY A 288 5.50 -20.15 -19.53
CA GLY A 288 5.36 -20.69 -18.19
C GLY A 288 4.09 -21.54 -18.05
N PRO A 289 4.01 -22.42 -17.03
CA PRO A 289 2.88 -23.31 -16.81
C PRO A 289 1.53 -22.58 -16.76
N MET A 290 1.46 -21.48 -16.00
CA MET A 290 0.21 -20.75 -15.78
C MET A 290 -0.16 -19.88 -16.97
N GLU A 291 0.83 -19.32 -17.67
CA GLU A 291 0.62 -18.62 -18.94
C GLU A 291 0.09 -19.54 -20.02
N TRP A 292 0.58 -20.78 -20.07
CA TRP A 292 0.09 -21.79 -20.99
C TRP A 292 -1.33 -22.19 -20.68
N LEU A 293 -1.66 -22.44 -19.40
CA LEU A 293 -3.02 -22.76 -18.97
C LEU A 293 -3.98 -21.63 -19.32
N TRP A 294 -3.59 -20.39 -19.02
CA TRP A 294 -4.36 -19.19 -19.36
C TRP A 294 -4.62 -19.08 -20.86
N ARG A 295 -3.60 -19.27 -21.70
CA ARG A 295 -3.78 -19.23 -23.18
C ARG A 295 -4.67 -20.36 -23.69
N CYS A 296 -4.54 -21.57 -23.13
CA CYS A 296 -5.39 -22.69 -23.51
C CYS A 296 -6.86 -22.39 -23.19
N PHE A 297 -7.11 -21.79 -22.04
CA PHE A 297 -8.44 -21.33 -21.63
C PHE A 297 -8.97 -20.19 -22.51
N THR A 298 -8.17 -19.14 -22.77
CA THR A 298 -8.61 -17.99 -23.59
C THR A 298 -8.95 -18.40 -25.02
N TYR A 299 -8.13 -19.23 -25.65
CA TYR A 299 -8.33 -19.62 -27.05
C TYR A 299 -9.13 -20.92 -27.21
N TRP A 300 -9.54 -21.55 -26.11
CA TRP A 300 -10.24 -22.84 -26.10
C TRP A 300 -9.51 -23.93 -26.93
N LYS A 301 -8.18 -23.88 -26.95
CA LYS A 301 -7.32 -24.77 -27.74
C LYS A 301 -6.01 -25.07 -27.03
N TRP A 302 -5.62 -26.34 -26.98
CA TRP A 302 -4.33 -26.76 -26.45
C TRP A 302 -3.17 -26.18 -27.25
N GLN A 303 -2.35 -25.35 -26.60
CA GLN A 303 -1.19 -24.73 -27.24
C GLN A 303 0.03 -25.66 -27.16
N PRO A 304 0.93 -25.67 -28.15
CA PRO A 304 2.17 -26.43 -28.06
C PRO A 304 3.09 -25.86 -26.97
N LEU A 305 3.37 -26.64 -25.93
CA LEU A 305 4.14 -26.18 -24.76
C LEU A 305 5.65 -26.31 -24.95
N ARG A 306 6.13 -27.44 -25.51
CA ARG A 306 7.56 -27.66 -25.78
C ARG A 306 8.02 -26.81 -26.95
N ARG A 307 9.24 -26.27 -26.85
CA ARG A 307 9.92 -25.72 -28.03
C ARG A 307 10.19 -26.86 -29.00
N GLN A 308 9.78 -26.71 -30.25
CA GLN A 308 10.24 -27.60 -31.32
C GLN A 308 11.75 -27.39 -31.43
N ALA A 309 12.52 -28.48 -31.50
CA ALA A 309 13.95 -28.38 -31.77
C ALA A 309 14.13 -27.64 -33.09
N ALA A 310 14.95 -26.59 -33.07
CA ALA A 310 15.38 -25.89 -34.28
C ALA A 310 16.46 -26.71 -34.99
#